data_AF-A5V0A4-F1
#
_entry.id   AF-A5V0A4-F1
#
_cell.length_a   1.000
_cell.length_b   1.000
_cell.length_c   1.000
_cell.angle_alpha   90.00
_cell.angle_beta   90.00
_cell.angle_gamma   90.00
#
_symmetry.space_group_name_H-M   'P 1'
#
loop_
_entity.id
_entity.type
_entity.pdbx_description
1 polymer ?
#
loop_
_entity_poly.entity_id
_entity_poly.type
_entity_poly.pdbx_seq_one_letter_code
_entity_poly.pdbx_strand_id
1 'polypeptide(L)'
;MIFRQFLNESISAASYLIGCIQSGECAIVDPGLPPEEYLVAAADRGLRITAIIETHFHADYFSTGRALAALTGALIYAPSRDDIENDITGASVHYPHTRVRDGDEIRIGNIIIRAIHTPGHTPEHMAYAVIDTPRASEPWMVLTGDSLFINDVARTDLVNLPLAGPEVIYTSIQRLLELPDYCEIYPAHYGGSACGGKQMSGKPVSTIGFERRFNWMLQARDVHEFISLSGVVPREAVESVLIHRNTNRGVLPLPEEIATGDRRHRLRQFTEVPALSLQQAFEAAQRGAFIVDLRPALAFAAGHPAGAINLMFNKSNLVERARKLFAPDDSLIIIGDIPLIAQEAAQMLVEEGITVAGYVQEPVSAWLSSGLPVEQIATGDLDTLHRYVQDHNAVILDVREPFEWEKGVIPNGSTDVRLIALSEIKQRWRELPADRTIVAVCESGTRASAVVSFLKRLGYSDLVNIAPQGMSDYSKKYETVRPELTATI
;
A
#
# COMPACT_ATOMS: atom_id res chain seq x y z
N MET A 1 7.91 5.65 6.54
CA MET A 1 7.26 4.44 6.00
C MET A 1 5.82 4.26 6.51
N ILE A 2 4.94 3.59 5.74
CA ILE A 2 3.67 2.99 6.20
C ILE A 2 3.89 1.48 6.36
N PHE A 3 3.48 0.93 7.49
CA PHE A 3 3.45 -0.50 7.75
C PHE A 3 2.04 -0.91 8.17
N ARG A 4 1.55 -2.02 7.63
CA ARG A 4 0.28 -2.62 8.04
C ARG A 4 0.38 -4.13 8.00
N GLN A 5 0.05 -4.76 9.13
CA GLN A 5 -0.15 -6.19 9.24
C GLN A 5 -1.61 -6.54 8.92
N PHE A 6 -1.82 -7.64 8.22
CA PHE A 6 -3.13 -8.26 8.02
C PHE A 6 -3.09 -9.67 8.58
N LEU A 7 -4.09 -10.02 9.38
CA LEU A 7 -4.19 -11.33 10.03
C LEU A 7 -5.32 -12.11 9.38
N ASN A 8 -5.01 -13.26 8.80
CA ASN A 8 -5.99 -14.23 8.34
C ASN A 8 -6.31 -15.19 9.50
N GLU A 9 -7.32 -14.82 10.29
CA GLU A 9 -7.71 -15.56 11.50
C GLU A 9 -8.09 -17.03 11.23
N SER A 10 -8.59 -17.33 10.03
CA SER A 10 -9.05 -18.69 9.69
C SER A 10 -7.93 -19.72 9.62
N ILE A 11 -6.70 -19.27 9.32
CA ILE A 11 -5.50 -20.11 9.19
C ILE A 11 -4.34 -19.63 10.09
N SER A 12 -4.57 -18.56 10.86
CA SER A 12 -3.56 -17.89 11.70
C SER A 12 -2.31 -17.47 10.92
N ALA A 13 -2.49 -17.01 9.68
CA ALA A 13 -1.45 -16.48 8.82
C ALA A 13 -1.41 -14.95 8.89
N ALA A 14 -0.25 -14.37 8.62
CA ALA A 14 -0.03 -12.93 8.61
C ALA A 14 0.64 -12.51 7.30
N SER A 15 0.19 -11.37 6.79
CA SER A 15 0.72 -10.74 5.58
C SER A 15 0.92 -9.26 5.82
N TYR A 16 1.74 -8.62 4.99
CA TYR A 16 2.28 -7.29 5.30
C TYR A 16 2.21 -6.33 4.12
N LEU A 17 1.79 -5.09 4.37
CA LEU A 17 1.97 -3.97 3.44
C LEU A 17 3.06 -3.06 3.97
N ILE A 18 4.07 -2.80 3.13
CA ILE A 18 5.17 -1.87 3.39
C ILE A 18 5.15 -0.78 2.31
N GLY A 19 4.88 0.47 2.71
CA GLY A 19 4.63 1.58 1.77
C GLY A 19 5.51 2.80 1.99
N CYS A 20 6.00 3.40 0.91
CA CYS A 20 6.70 4.67 0.90
C CYS A 20 5.73 5.79 0.49
N ILE A 21 5.39 6.68 1.43
CA ILE A 21 4.48 7.82 1.19
C ILE A 21 5.03 8.73 0.09
N GLN A 22 6.35 8.97 0.08
CA GLN A 22 6.96 9.93 -0.84
C GLN A 22 6.92 9.44 -2.30
N SER A 23 7.21 8.17 -2.57
CA SER A 23 7.10 7.62 -3.93
C SER A 23 5.68 7.18 -4.28
N GLY A 24 4.81 6.99 -3.29
CA GLY A 24 3.46 6.46 -3.48
C GLY A 24 3.47 4.97 -3.82
N GLU A 25 4.53 4.23 -3.50
CA GLU A 25 4.70 2.82 -3.84
C GLU A 25 4.64 1.93 -2.60
N CYS A 26 4.12 0.72 -2.73
CA CYS A 26 4.17 -0.29 -1.69
C CYS A 26 4.50 -1.69 -2.20
N ALA A 27 4.97 -2.52 -1.28
CA ALA A 27 5.10 -3.97 -1.40
C ALA A 27 4.04 -4.67 -0.54
N ILE A 28 3.55 -5.81 -1.03
CA ILE A 28 2.80 -6.79 -0.24
C ILE A 28 3.69 -8.02 -0.01
N VAL A 29 3.80 -8.49 1.23
CA VAL A 29 4.58 -9.69 1.58
C VAL A 29 3.65 -10.79 2.06
N ASP A 30 3.84 -11.99 1.52
CA ASP A 30 3.07 -13.22 1.78
C ASP A 30 1.54 -13.03 1.68
N PRO A 31 1.01 -12.60 0.52
CA PRO A 31 -0.41 -12.31 0.39
C PRO A 31 -1.28 -13.58 0.52
N GLY A 32 -1.97 -13.73 1.65
CA GLY A 32 -2.87 -14.85 1.95
C GLY A 32 -4.35 -14.48 2.10
N LEU A 33 -4.70 -13.21 1.92
CA LEU A 33 -6.09 -12.70 1.91
C LEU A 33 -6.55 -12.39 0.48
N PRO A 34 -7.87 -12.22 0.25
CA PRO A 34 -8.38 -11.81 -1.05
C PRO A 34 -7.68 -10.53 -1.57
N PRO A 35 -7.27 -10.47 -2.86
CA PRO A 35 -6.51 -9.36 -3.45
C PRO A 35 -7.10 -7.97 -3.13
N GLU A 36 -8.42 -7.89 -3.17
CA GLU A 36 -9.21 -6.68 -2.92
C GLU A 36 -8.87 -6.03 -1.57
N GLU A 37 -8.53 -6.81 -0.54
CA GLU A 37 -8.18 -6.26 0.78
C GLU A 37 -6.89 -5.45 0.73
N TYR A 38 -5.88 -5.95 0.01
CA TYR A 38 -4.61 -5.25 -0.18
C TYR A 38 -4.76 -4.05 -1.11
N LEU A 39 -5.51 -4.20 -2.22
CA LEU A 39 -5.77 -3.11 -3.16
C LEU A 39 -6.45 -1.94 -2.46
N VAL A 40 -7.47 -2.23 -1.66
CA VAL A 40 -8.20 -1.23 -0.87
C VAL A 40 -7.31 -0.61 0.21
N ALA A 41 -6.48 -1.41 0.89
CA ALA A 41 -5.55 -0.89 1.89
C ALA A 41 -4.46 0.02 1.30
N ALA A 42 -3.96 -0.30 0.10
CA ALA A 42 -3.01 0.53 -0.62
C ALA A 42 -3.67 1.83 -1.10
N ALA A 43 -4.82 1.72 -1.78
CA ALA A 43 -5.58 2.86 -2.29
C ALA A 43 -5.97 3.84 -1.17
N ASP A 44 -6.40 3.33 -0.01
CA ASP A 44 -6.78 4.13 1.17
C ASP A 44 -5.67 5.09 1.65
N ARG A 45 -4.42 4.73 1.34
CA ARG A 45 -3.21 5.49 1.68
C ARG A 45 -2.54 6.14 0.48
N GLY A 46 -3.20 6.14 -0.69
CA GLY A 46 -2.65 6.69 -1.93
C GLY A 46 -1.41 5.93 -2.42
N LEU A 47 -1.28 4.65 -2.11
CA LEU A 47 -0.17 3.80 -2.50
C LEU A 47 -0.54 2.91 -3.70
N ARG A 48 0.43 2.65 -4.57
CA ARG A 48 0.37 1.67 -5.65
C ARG A 48 1.19 0.46 -5.28
N ILE A 49 0.59 -0.72 -5.37
CA ILE A 49 1.31 -1.99 -5.20
C ILE A 49 2.22 -2.17 -6.43
N THR A 50 3.53 -2.23 -6.19
CA THR A 50 4.55 -2.38 -7.26
C THR A 50 5.39 -3.63 -7.08
N ALA A 51 5.39 -4.18 -5.86
CA ALA A 51 6.10 -5.40 -5.52
C ALA A 51 5.20 -6.35 -4.72
N ILE A 52 5.33 -7.63 -4.99
CA ILE A 52 4.74 -8.72 -4.24
C ILE A 52 5.89 -9.64 -3.87
N ILE A 53 6.07 -9.92 -2.58
CA ILE A 53 7.25 -10.62 -2.07
C ILE A 53 6.78 -11.88 -1.37
N GLU A 54 7.36 -13.02 -1.74
CA GLU A 54 7.12 -14.29 -1.05
C GLU A 54 8.33 -14.61 -0.15
N THR A 55 8.08 -15.03 1.09
CA THR A 55 9.10 -15.62 1.96
C THR A 55 9.41 -17.04 1.54
N HIS A 56 8.40 -17.81 1.17
CA HIS A 56 8.51 -19.20 0.72
C HIS A 56 7.24 -19.64 -0.02
N PHE A 57 7.22 -20.87 -0.54
CA PHE A 57 5.97 -21.44 -1.08
C PHE A 57 5.13 -22.05 0.05
N HIS A 58 4.14 -21.29 0.50
CA HIS A 58 3.20 -21.65 1.57
C HIS A 58 2.52 -23.00 1.30
N ALA A 59 2.28 -23.76 2.36
CA ALA A 59 1.79 -25.15 2.30
C ALA A 59 0.35 -25.31 2.78
N ASP A 60 -0.24 -24.26 3.31
CA ASP A 60 -1.48 -24.27 4.08
C ASP A 60 -2.54 -23.30 3.51
N TYR A 61 -2.13 -22.40 2.61
CA TYR A 61 -3.03 -21.57 1.81
C TYR A 61 -2.49 -21.31 0.41
N PHE A 62 -3.38 -20.85 -0.48
CA PHE A 62 -2.99 -20.36 -1.80
C PHE A 62 -2.61 -18.88 -1.72
N SER A 63 -1.36 -18.56 -2.08
CA SER A 63 -0.93 -17.16 -2.21
C SER A 63 -1.77 -16.45 -3.27
N THR A 64 -2.28 -15.26 -2.93
CA THR A 64 -2.98 -14.37 -3.85
C THR A 64 -2.04 -13.46 -4.64
N GLY A 65 -0.72 -13.68 -4.54
CA GLY A 65 0.30 -12.84 -5.19
C GLY A 65 0.17 -12.79 -6.72
N ARG A 66 -0.10 -13.93 -7.37
CA ARG A 66 -0.30 -13.93 -8.84
C ARG A 66 -1.56 -13.17 -9.28
N ALA A 67 -2.63 -13.21 -8.48
CA ALA A 67 -3.84 -12.45 -8.75
C ALA A 67 -3.61 -10.95 -8.55
N LEU A 68 -2.92 -10.56 -7.47
CA LEU A 68 -2.49 -9.17 -7.25
C LEU A 68 -1.61 -8.66 -8.38
N ALA A 69 -0.65 -9.46 -8.86
CA ALA A 69 0.22 -9.08 -9.98
C ALA A 69 -0.59 -8.84 -11.26
N ALA A 70 -1.57 -9.69 -11.56
CA ALA A 70 -2.46 -9.52 -12.71
C ALA A 70 -3.31 -8.24 -12.61
N LEU A 71 -3.79 -7.89 -11.42
CA LEU A 71 -4.63 -6.72 -11.18
C LEU A 71 -3.86 -5.39 -11.15
N THR A 72 -2.55 -5.42 -10.87
CA THR A 72 -1.75 -4.22 -10.61
C THR A 72 -0.57 -4.02 -11.55
N GLY A 73 -0.12 -5.07 -12.24
CA GLY A 73 1.16 -5.09 -12.95
C GLY A 73 2.38 -5.15 -12.03
N ALA A 74 2.20 -5.40 -10.72
CA ALA A 74 3.30 -5.51 -9.77
C ALA A 74 4.24 -6.69 -10.10
N LEU A 75 5.53 -6.50 -9.81
CA LEU A 75 6.52 -7.57 -9.94
C LEU A 75 6.42 -8.53 -8.75
N ILE A 76 6.41 -9.82 -9.04
CA ILE A 76 6.53 -10.86 -8.01
C ILE A 76 8.02 -11.10 -7.76
N TYR A 77 8.44 -11.02 -6.51
CA TYR A 77 9.76 -11.34 -6.01
C TYR A 77 9.67 -12.67 -5.26
N ALA A 78 10.28 -13.70 -5.81
CA ALA A 78 10.24 -15.04 -5.25
C ALA A 78 11.66 -15.53 -4.95
N PRO A 79 11.87 -16.27 -3.85
CA PRO A 79 13.17 -16.87 -3.55
C PRO A 79 13.61 -17.80 -4.67
N SER A 80 14.83 -17.60 -5.18
CA SER A 80 15.37 -18.37 -6.29
C SER A 80 16.89 -18.35 -6.26
N ARG A 81 17.53 -19.53 -6.25
CA ARG A 81 18.98 -19.67 -6.42
C ARG A 81 19.31 -20.88 -7.28
N ASP A 82 20.34 -20.76 -8.12
CA ASP A 82 20.70 -21.79 -9.10
C ASP A 82 21.13 -23.12 -8.44
N ASP A 83 21.64 -23.08 -7.20
CA ASP A 83 22.04 -24.26 -6.42
C ASP A 83 20.87 -25.02 -5.79
N ILE A 84 19.71 -24.38 -5.63
CA ILE A 84 18.51 -25.00 -5.04
C ILE A 84 17.31 -24.99 -5.97
N GLU A 85 17.30 -24.34 -7.13
CA GLU A 85 16.18 -24.39 -8.08
C GLU A 85 16.23 -25.68 -8.92
N ASN A 86 15.71 -26.77 -8.40
CA ASN A 86 15.54 -28.02 -9.15
C ASN A 86 14.34 -28.83 -8.64
N ASP A 87 13.98 -29.88 -9.37
CA ASP A 87 12.82 -30.72 -9.04
C ASP A 87 12.99 -31.48 -7.71
N ILE A 88 14.23 -31.72 -7.26
CA ILE A 88 14.52 -32.47 -6.03
C ILE A 88 14.23 -31.61 -4.79
N THR A 89 14.66 -30.36 -4.81
CA THR A 89 14.36 -29.38 -3.76
C THR A 89 12.94 -28.84 -3.85
N GLY A 90 12.30 -28.97 -5.03
CA GLY A 90 10.97 -28.44 -5.27
C GLY A 90 10.89 -26.92 -5.05
N ALA A 91 11.96 -26.18 -5.34
CA ALA A 91 12.04 -24.74 -5.14
C ALA A 91 11.86 -23.92 -6.43
N SER A 92 11.74 -24.57 -7.59
CA SER A 92 11.57 -23.89 -8.87
C SER A 92 10.22 -23.18 -8.97
N VAL A 93 10.24 -21.94 -9.49
CA VAL A 93 9.06 -21.11 -9.79
C VAL A 93 8.71 -21.24 -11.28
N HIS A 94 7.42 -21.46 -11.57
CA HIS A 94 6.90 -21.76 -12.91
C HIS A 94 5.98 -20.64 -13.47
N TYR A 95 6.22 -19.40 -13.05
CA TYR A 95 5.57 -18.18 -13.56
C TYR A 95 6.56 -17.01 -13.65
N PRO A 96 6.24 -15.92 -14.38
CA PRO A 96 7.09 -14.74 -14.43
C PRO A 96 7.34 -14.14 -13.04
N HIS A 97 8.60 -14.00 -12.65
CA HIS A 97 9.01 -13.47 -11.35
C HIS A 97 10.41 -12.86 -11.44
N THR A 98 10.73 -12.01 -10.47
CA THR A 98 12.08 -11.55 -10.16
C THR A 98 12.69 -12.49 -9.14
N ARG A 99 13.86 -13.01 -9.46
CA ARG A 99 14.60 -13.92 -8.59
C ARG A 99 15.21 -13.16 -7.42
N VAL A 100 15.04 -13.68 -6.21
CA VAL A 100 15.64 -13.11 -4.99
C VAL A 100 16.68 -14.08 -4.43
N ARG A 101 17.89 -13.58 -4.24
CA ARG A 101 19.03 -14.28 -3.63
C ARG A 101 19.35 -13.67 -2.26
N ASP A 102 20.20 -14.37 -1.54
CA ASP A 102 20.70 -13.89 -0.26
C ASP A 102 21.39 -12.53 -0.39
N GLY A 103 21.01 -11.56 0.44
CA GLY A 103 21.57 -10.22 0.44
C GLY A 103 21.00 -9.26 -0.61
N ASP A 104 20.15 -9.73 -1.53
CA ASP A 104 19.49 -8.85 -2.50
C ASP A 104 18.60 -7.81 -1.80
N GLU A 105 18.52 -6.63 -2.40
CA GLU A 105 17.72 -5.50 -1.90
C GLU A 105 16.58 -5.16 -2.85
N ILE A 106 15.35 -5.19 -2.33
CA ILE A 106 14.16 -4.72 -3.02
C ILE A 106 13.85 -3.31 -2.52
N ARG A 107 13.82 -2.33 -3.40
CA ARG A 107 13.58 -0.92 -3.04
C ARG A 107 12.14 -0.51 -3.31
N ILE A 108 11.51 0.08 -2.29
CA ILE A 108 10.19 0.70 -2.37
C ILE A 108 10.34 2.17 -1.98
N GLY A 109 10.59 3.03 -2.96
CA GLY A 109 11.04 4.40 -2.72
C GLY A 109 12.25 4.46 -1.78
N ASN A 110 12.06 5.04 -0.59
CA ASN A 110 13.10 5.18 0.44
C ASN A 110 13.19 3.99 1.41
N ILE A 111 12.46 2.90 1.15
CA ILE A 111 12.48 1.70 1.99
C ILE A 111 13.32 0.65 1.29
N ILE A 112 14.21 -0.01 2.04
CA ILE A 112 14.97 -1.15 1.58
C ILE A 112 14.45 -2.40 2.29
N ILE A 113 14.10 -3.42 1.52
CA ILE A 113 13.73 -4.76 1.98
C ILE A 113 14.87 -5.70 1.56
N ARG A 114 15.71 -6.10 2.51
CA ARG A 114 16.90 -6.91 2.27
C ARG A 114 16.62 -8.39 2.56
N ALA A 115 16.89 -9.25 1.60
CA ALA A 115 16.69 -10.69 1.72
C ALA A 115 17.77 -11.35 2.58
N ILE A 116 17.34 -12.29 3.43
CA ILE A 116 18.18 -13.13 4.27
C ILE A 116 17.73 -14.57 4.05
N HIS A 117 18.57 -15.38 3.39
CA HIS A 117 18.27 -16.80 3.16
C HIS A 117 18.26 -17.55 4.49
N THR A 118 17.12 -18.16 4.80
CA THR A 118 16.82 -18.82 6.08
C THR A 118 16.17 -20.18 5.85
N PRO A 119 16.86 -21.12 5.16
CA PRO A 119 16.32 -22.45 4.88
C PRO A 119 16.03 -23.24 6.16
N GLY A 120 15.20 -24.26 6.03
CA GLY A 120 14.95 -25.24 7.10
C GLY A 120 13.48 -25.62 7.21
N HIS A 121 12.57 -24.64 7.13
CA HIS A 121 11.15 -24.92 6.93
C HIS A 121 10.90 -25.39 5.50
N THR A 122 11.38 -24.61 4.53
CA THR A 122 11.53 -25.01 3.13
C THR A 122 12.93 -24.65 2.63
N PRO A 123 13.39 -25.26 1.53
CA PRO A 123 14.75 -25.04 1.01
C PRO A 123 14.98 -23.60 0.54
N GLU A 124 13.95 -23.00 -0.05
CA GLU A 124 14.01 -21.65 -0.63
C GLU A 124 13.79 -20.52 0.38
N HIS A 125 13.37 -20.83 1.61
CA HIS A 125 12.84 -19.85 2.56
C HIS A 125 13.73 -18.61 2.75
N MET A 126 13.13 -17.42 2.66
CA MET A 126 13.75 -16.12 2.87
C MET A 126 13.05 -15.37 4.01
N ALA A 127 13.85 -14.74 4.86
CA ALA A 127 13.40 -13.65 5.72
C ALA A 127 13.79 -12.30 5.08
N TYR A 128 13.13 -11.23 5.50
CA TYR A 128 13.36 -9.89 4.93
C TYR A 128 13.55 -8.84 6.02
N ALA A 129 14.76 -8.28 6.12
CA ALA A 129 15.04 -7.15 7.00
C ALA A 129 14.62 -5.84 6.33
N VAL A 130 13.86 -5.01 7.03
CA VAL A 130 13.30 -3.76 6.48
C VAL A 130 14.00 -2.56 7.10
N ILE A 131 14.42 -1.62 6.24
CA ILE A 131 15.15 -0.40 6.60
C ILE A 131 14.38 0.81 6.06
N ASP A 132 13.97 1.72 6.96
CA ASP A 132 13.37 3.02 6.60
C ASP A 132 14.51 4.06 6.54
N THR A 133 15.12 4.22 5.35
CA THR A 133 16.36 5.01 5.20
C THR A 133 16.27 6.48 5.62
N PRO A 134 15.11 7.17 5.58
CA PRO A 134 14.97 8.50 6.15
C PRO A 134 15.13 8.54 7.67
N ARG A 135 15.00 7.40 8.35
CA ARG A 135 15.10 7.28 9.82
C ARG A 135 16.43 6.71 10.28
N ALA A 136 16.91 5.64 9.65
CA ALA A 136 18.18 4.98 9.99
C ALA A 136 18.71 4.13 8.81
N SER A 137 20.01 3.83 8.82
CA SER A 137 20.64 2.87 7.89
C SER A 137 20.53 1.41 8.35
N GLU A 138 20.07 1.18 9.58
CA GLU A 138 19.95 -0.15 10.20
C GLU A 138 18.50 -0.65 10.11
N PRO A 139 18.28 -1.98 10.04
CA PRO A 139 16.94 -2.53 10.03
C PRO A 139 16.25 -2.30 11.37
N TRP A 140 14.96 -2.02 11.34
CA TRP A 140 14.13 -1.82 12.53
C TRP A 140 13.06 -2.89 12.69
N MET A 141 12.83 -3.69 11.65
CA MET A 141 11.97 -4.87 11.68
C MET A 141 12.48 -5.93 10.70
N VAL A 142 12.08 -7.18 10.94
CA VAL A 142 12.35 -8.32 10.07
C VAL A 142 11.08 -9.13 9.89
N LEU A 143 10.74 -9.40 8.62
CA LEU A 143 9.69 -10.35 8.26
C LEU A 143 10.32 -11.74 8.23
N THR A 144 10.01 -12.58 9.21
CA THR A 144 10.73 -13.85 9.42
C THR A 144 10.12 -15.03 8.68
N GLY A 145 9.02 -14.82 7.95
CA GLY A 145 8.29 -15.90 7.28
C GLY A 145 7.92 -17.02 8.26
N ASP A 146 8.04 -18.26 7.79
CA ASP A 146 7.96 -19.47 8.59
C ASP A 146 9.37 -19.96 8.96
N SER A 147 10.14 -19.11 9.65
CA SER A 147 11.43 -19.48 10.25
C SER A 147 11.39 -19.28 11.76
N LEU A 148 11.59 -18.05 12.24
CA LEU A 148 11.47 -17.67 13.64
C LEU A 148 10.05 -17.16 13.92
N PHE A 149 9.35 -17.82 14.85
CA PHE A 149 8.03 -17.42 15.33
C PHE A 149 8.11 -16.75 16.70
N ILE A 150 6.98 -16.21 17.16
CA ILE A 150 6.88 -15.65 18.51
C ILE A 150 6.75 -16.80 19.51
N ASN A 151 7.70 -16.91 20.44
CA ASN A 151 7.83 -18.00 21.41
C ASN A 151 7.94 -19.40 20.79
N ASP A 152 8.31 -19.51 19.51
CA ASP A 152 8.56 -20.80 18.86
C ASP A 152 9.43 -20.65 17.60
N VAL A 153 9.63 -21.75 16.88
CA VAL A 153 10.27 -21.82 15.57
C VAL A 153 9.42 -22.66 14.64
N ALA A 154 9.65 -22.55 13.34
CA ALA A 154 8.90 -23.35 12.39
C ALA A 154 9.21 -24.83 12.50
N ARG A 155 8.18 -25.63 12.26
CA ARG A 155 8.36 -27.07 12.06
C ARG A 155 9.05 -27.33 10.73
N THR A 156 9.72 -28.46 10.63
CA THR A 156 10.59 -28.79 9.48
C THR A 156 10.24 -30.13 8.83
N ASP A 157 9.02 -30.64 9.08
CA ASP A 157 8.54 -31.96 8.63
C ASP A 157 7.30 -31.89 7.73
N LEU A 158 6.88 -30.70 7.30
CA LEU A 158 5.74 -30.55 6.38
C LEU A 158 6.04 -31.13 5.00
N VAL A 159 7.29 -31.02 4.57
CA VAL A 159 7.77 -31.53 3.29
C VAL A 159 9.14 -32.18 3.51
N ASN A 160 9.31 -33.41 3.04
CA ASN A 160 10.59 -34.11 3.12
C ASN A 160 11.48 -33.70 1.94
N LEU A 161 12.07 -32.50 2.02
CA LEU A 161 12.90 -31.90 0.98
C LEU A 161 14.36 -31.71 1.46
N PRO A 162 15.36 -31.77 0.57
CA PRO A 162 16.73 -31.38 0.90
C PRO A 162 16.80 -29.94 1.41
N LEU A 163 17.68 -29.63 2.36
CA LEU A 163 17.77 -28.31 3.02
C LEU A 163 16.52 -27.89 3.82
N ALA A 164 15.60 -28.83 4.07
CA ALA A 164 14.68 -28.74 5.19
C ALA A 164 15.25 -29.55 6.38
N GLY A 165 14.80 -29.22 7.60
CA GLY A 165 15.13 -30.00 8.79
C GLY A 165 15.61 -29.16 9.97
N PRO A 166 15.60 -29.75 11.18
CA PRO A 166 15.87 -29.03 12.43
C PRO A 166 17.33 -28.54 12.55
N GLU A 167 18.29 -29.23 11.92
CA GLU A 167 19.69 -28.78 11.88
C GLU A 167 19.87 -27.53 11.00
N VAL A 168 19.18 -27.51 9.84
CA VAL A 168 19.25 -26.39 8.89
C VAL A 168 18.58 -25.15 9.47
N ILE A 169 17.36 -25.31 10.01
CA ILE A 169 16.64 -24.18 10.60
C ILE A 169 17.37 -23.60 11.82
N TYR A 170 18.05 -24.44 12.62
CA TYR A 170 18.87 -23.97 13.74
C TYR A 170 19.93 -22.96 13.26
N THR A 171 20.63 -23.27 12.17
CA THR A 171 21.64 -22.37 11.58
C THR A 171 21.01 -21.07 11.07
N SER A 172 19.87 -21.16 10.38
CA SER A 172 19.10 -20.00 9.90
C SER A 172 18.64 -19.08 11.04
N ILE A 173 18.23 -19.66 12.16
CA ILE A 173 17.83 -18.93 13.35
C ILE A 173 19.03 -18.23 13.98
N GLN A 174 20.19 -18.90 14.12
CA GLN A 174 21.39 -18.25 14.65
C GLN A 174 21.75 -17.01 13.82
N ARG A 175 21.64 -17.10 12.49
CA ARG A 175 21.83 -15.96 11.59
C ARG A 175 20.83 -14.83 11.83
N LEU A 176 19.53 -15.14 12.02
CA LEU A 176 18.53 -14.11 12.36
C LEU A 176 18.83 -13.43 13.71
N LEU A 177 19.39 -14.17 14.68
CA LEU A 177 19.74 -13.63 16.00
C LEU A 177 20.95 -12.69 16.00
N GLU A 178 21.69 -12.58 14.88
CA GLU A 178 22.72 -11.55 14.67
C GLU A 178 22.11 -10.14 14.48
N LEU A 179 20.80 -10.05 14.19
CA LEU A 179 20.10 -8.78 14.10
C LEU A 179 20.05 -8.06 15.47
N PRO A 180 19.98 -6.71 15.48
CA PRO A 180 19.86 -5.94 16.71
C PRO A 180 18.64 -6.30 17.56
N ASP A 181 18.79 -6.24 18.88
CA ASP A 181 17.77 -6.62 19.87
C ASP A 181 16.44 -5.87 19.73
N TYR A 182 16.51 -4.63 19.22
CA TYR A 182 15.34 -3.78 19.02
C TYR A 182 14.56 -4.11 17.76
N CYS A 183 15.09 -4.93 16.83
CA CYS A 183 14.39 -5.28 15.61
C CYS A 183 13.11 -6.06 15.94
N GLU A 184 11.98 -5.53 15.47
CA GLU A 184 10.69 -6.19 15.58
C GLU A 184 10.64 -7.43 14.69
N ILE A 185 10.00 -8.50 15.17
CA ILE A 185 9.81 -9.75 14.45
C ILE A 185 8.36 -9.83 13.97
N TYR A 186 8.19 -10.09 12.67
CA TYR A 186 6.91 -10.25 12.00
C TYR A 186 6.88 -11.56 11.19
N PRO A 187 6.35 -12.65 11.76
CA PRO A 187 6.31 -13.96 11.10
C PRO A 187 5.19 -14.09 10.07
N ALA A 188 5.22 -15.10 9.21
CA ALA A 188 4.09 -15.41 8.31
C ALA A 188 2.94 -16.16 9.02
N HIS A 189 3.17 -16.70 10.23
CA HIS A 189 2.15 -17.34 11.06
C HIS A 189 2.25 -16.97 12.53
N TYR A 190 1.14 -17.11 13.26
CA TYR A 190 1.04 -16.92 14.70
C TYR A 190 0.20 -18.03 15.36
N GLY A 191 0.13 -18.01 16.70
CA GLY A 191 -0.49 -19.05 17.52
C GLY A 191 -1.89 -19.43 17.04
N GLY A 192 -2.06 -20.70 16.67
CA GLY A 192 -3.25 -21.25 16.02
C GLY A 192 -2.94 -21.95 14.69
N SER A 193 -1.82 -21.61 14.03
CA SER A 193 -1.38 -22.27 12.80
C SER A 193 -0.71 -23.64 13.05
N ALA A 194 -0.91 -24.56 12.11
CA ALA A 194 -0.27 -25.88 12.08
C ALA A 194 1.19 -25.84 11.56
N CYS A 195 1.66 -24.69 11.09
CA CYS A 195 3.03 -24.46 10.60
C CYS A 195 4.04 -24.20 11.73
N GLY A 196 3.56 -23.79 12.92
CA GLY A 196 4.39 -23.56 14.10
C GLY A 196 4.58 -24.76 15.02
N GLY A 197 5.52 -24.61 15.95
CA GLY A 197 5.75 -25.55 17.04
C GLY A 197 4.67 -25.52 18.13
N LYS A 198 4.96 -26.16 19.26
CA LYS A 198 4.00 -26.46 20.33
C LYS A 198 3.55 -25.23 21.15
N GLN A 199 4.33 -24.16 21.15
CA GLN A 199 4.17 -23.03 22.06
C GLN A 199 4.13 -21.67 21.35
N MET A 200 3.86 -21.67 20.04
CA MET A 200 3.71 -20.46 19.25
C MET A 200 2.66 -19.51 19.86
N SER A 201 3.07 -18.28 20.11
CA SER A 201 2.26 -17.26 20.76
C SER A 201 1.17 -16.72 19.83
N GLY A 202 -0.02 -16.48 20.38
CA GLY A 202 -1.09 -15.76 19.66
C GLY A 202 -0.78 -14.27 19.44
N LYS A 203 0.24 -13.71 20.12
CA LYS A 203 0.71 -12.35 19.86
C LYS A 203 1.56 -12.34 18.58
N PRO A 204 1.19 -11.57 17.54
CA PRO A 204 1.79 -11.69 16.21
C PRO A 204 3.05 -10.82 16.01
N VAL A 205 3.66 -10.34 17.10
CA VAL A 205 4.85 -9.48 17.07
C VAL A 205 5.66 -9.61 18.37
N SER A 206 6.98 -9.61 18.23
CA SER A 206 7.97 -9.55 19.32
C SER A 206 9.23 -8.81 18.85
N THR A 207 10.35 -8.97 19.54
CA THR A 207 11.66 -8.46 19.08
C THR A 207 12.73 -9.54 19.15
N ILE A 208 13.79 -9.38 18.36
CA ILE A 208 14.96 -10.26 18.39
C ILE A 208 15.52 -10.40 19.81
N GLY A 209 15.64 -9.29 20.56
CA GLY A 209 16.15 -9.30 21.92
C GLY A 209 15.26 -10.04 22.91
N PHE A 210 13.93 -9.96 22.74
CA PHE A 210 12.99 -10.67 23.60
C PHE A 210 13.01 -12.18 23.29
N GLU A 211 12.91 -12.55 22.02
CA GLU A 211 12.94 -13.96 21.61
C GLU A 211 14.25 -14.62 22.00
N ARG A 212 15.41 -13.98 21.78
CA ARG A 212 16.72 -14.52 22.17
C ARG A 212 16.77 -14.92 23.66
N ARG A 213 16.11 -14.16 24.53
CA ARG A 213 16.13 -14.38 25.98
C ARG A 213 15.08 -15.36 26.49
N PHE A 214 13.94 -15.48 25.79
CA PHE A 214 12.75 -16.13 26.37
C PHE A 214 12.08 -17.17 25.47
N ASN A 215 12.39 -17.20 24.18
CA ASN A 215 11.91 -18.25 23.29
C ASN A 215 12.54 -19.59 23.70
N TRP A 216 11.70 -20.55 24.08
CA TRP A 216 12.13 -21.81 24.67
C TRP A 216 13.02 -22.65 23.75
N MET A 217 12.80 -22.60 22.43
CA MET A 217 13.64 -23.28 21.43
C MET A 217 15.04 -22.67 21.35
N LEU A 218 15.15 -21.35 21.58
CA LEU A 218 16.43 -20.63 21.57
C LEU A 218 17.25 -20.84 22.85
N GLN A 219 16.69 -21.53 23.85
CA GLN A 219 17.42 -21.90 25.07
C GLN A 219 18.20 -23.21 24.93
N ALA A 220 18.09 -23.90 23.78
CA ALA A 220 18.93 -25.05 23.47
C ALA A 220 20.41 -24.66 23.48
N ARG A 221 21.25 -25.42 24.20
CA ARG A 221 22.70 -25.17 24.33
C ARG A 221 23.45 -25.47 23.05
N ASP A 222 22.96 -26.43 22.28
CA ASP A 222 23.53 -26.87 21.02
C ASP A 222 22.46 -27.40 20.06
N VAL A 223 22.88 -27.72 18.84
CA VAL A 223 22.00 -28.24 17.79
C VAL A 223 21.35 -29.58 18.16
N HIS A 224 22.01 -30.43 18.95
CA HIS A 224 21.46 -31.73 19.35
C HIS A 224 20.30 -31.55 20.34
N GLU A 225 20.46 -30.64 21.31
CA GLU A 225 19.39 -30.26 22.22
C GLU A 225 18.23 -29.60 21.46
N PHE A 226 18.51 -28.74 20.49
CA PHE A 226 17.48 -28.12 19.63
C PHE A 226 16.68 -29.17 18.85
N ILE A 227 17.35 -30.12 18.20
CA ILE A 227 16.69 -31.23 17.49
C ILE A 227 15.85 -32.05 18.46
N SER A 228 16.37 -32.37 19.65
CA SER A 228 15.64 -33.11 20.67
C SER A 228 14.39 -32.35 21.15
N LEU A 229 14.48 -31.04 21.35
CA LEU A 229 13.37 -30.18 21.79
C LEU A 229 12.29 -30.05 20.70
N SER A 230 12.70 -29.93 19.44
CA SER A 230 11.79 -29.86 18.30
C SER A 230 10.83 -31.06 18.25
N GLY A 231 11.32 -32.24 18.66
CA GLY A 231 10.56 -33.48 18.64
C GLY A 231 10.05 -33.86 17.25
N VAL A 232 10.71 -33.35 16.20
CA VAL A 232 10.34 -33.58 14.81
C VAL A 232 10.53 -35.05 14.46
N VAL A 233 9.47 -35.65 13.93
CA VAL A 233 9.49 -37.01 13.36
C VAL A 233 9.17 -36.86 11.88
N PRO A 234 9.99 -37.40 10.95
CA PRO A 234 9.68 -37.34 9.53
C PRO A 234 8.30 -37.93 9.23
N ARG A 235 7.50 -37.21 8.46
CA ARG A 235 6.18 -37.64 8.00
C ARG A 235 6.09 -37.48 6.49
N GLU A 236 5.25 -38.30 5.86
CA GLU A 236 4.88 -38.05 4.47
C GLU A 236 4.02 -36.80 4.39
N ALA A 237 4.29 -35.98 3.36
CA ALA A 237 3.48 -34.80 3.09
C ALA A 237 2.06 -35.23 2.74
N VAL A 238 1.07 -34.60 3.38
CA VAL A 238 -0.34 -34.82 3.06
C VAL A 238 -0.69 -34.16 1.71
N GLU A 239 -1.70 -34.70 1.03
CA GLU A 239 -2.09 -34.25 -0.31
C GLU A 239 -2.34 -32.73 -0.39
N SER A 240 -3.01 -32.15 0.61
CA SER A 240 -3.30 -30.70 0.66
C SER A 240 -2.03 -29.84 0.67
N VAL A 241 -0.99 -30.26 1.38
CA VAL A 241 0.32 -29.58 1.43
C VAL A 241 0.95 -29.53 0.04
N LEU A 242 0.91 -30.67 -0.68
CA LEU A 242 1.45 -30.77 -2.03
C LEU A 242 0.64 -29.92 -3.02
N ILE A 243 -0.69 -29.89 -2.90
CA ILE A 243 -1.56 -29.05 -3.73
C ILE A 243 -1.22 -27.57 -3.52
N HIS A 244 -1.21 -27.07 -2.28
CA HIS A 244 -0.90 -25.66 -2.01
C HIS A 244 0.49 -25.29 -2.52
N ARG A 245 1.52 -26.07 -2.18
CA ARG A 245 2.89 -25.78 -2.59
C ARG A 245 3.05 -25.79 -4.12
N ASN A 246 2.50 -26.79 -4.81
CA ASN A 246 2.58 -26.88 -6.26
C ASN A 246 1.78 -25.77 -6.95
N THR A 247 0.66 -25.34 -6.39
CA THR A 247 -0.07 -24.16 -6.87
C THR A 247 0.73 -22.87 -6.63
N ASN A 248 1.30 -22.67 -5.45
CA ASN A 248 2.07 -21.46 -5.11
C ASN A 248 3.38 -21.33 -5.90
N ARG A 249 3.92 -22.46 -6.39
CA ARG A 249 5.04 -22.52 -7.33
C ARG A 249 4.64 -22.35 -8.79
N GLY A 250 3.36 -22.42 -9.12
CA GLY A 250 2.85 -22.34 -10.50
C GLY A 250 2.88 -23.65 -11.28
N VAL A 251 3.17 -24.78 -10.64
CA VAL A 251 3.03 -26.11 -11.26
C VAL A 251 1.54 -26.40 -11.49
N LEU A 252 0.69 -26.02 -10.53
CA LEU A 252 -0.76 -26.11 -10.63
C LEU A 252 -1.39 -24.71 -10.81
N PRO A 253 -2.55 -24.62 -11.48
CA PRO A 253 -3.26 -23.35 -11.63
C PRO A 253 -3.79 -22.84 -10.28
N LEU A 254 -3.95 -21.52 -10.15
CA LEU A 254 -4.74 -20.98 -9.04
C LEU A 254 -6.20 -21.42 -9.20
N PRO A 255 -6.91 -21.69 -8.09
CA PRO A 255 -8.37 -21.77 -8.12
C PRO A 255 -8.96 -20.50 -8.76
N GLU A 256 -10.01 -20.65 -9.57
CA GLU A 256 -10.59 -19.56 -10.36
C GLU A 256 -11.03 -18.40 -9.46
N GLU A 257 -11.61 -18.70 -8.30
CA GLU A 257 -12.08 -17.69 -7.34
C GLU A 257 -10.96 -16.84 -6.74
N ILE A 258 -9.73 -17.37 -6.72
CA ILE A 258 -8.54 -16.68 -6.23
C ILE A 258 -7.90 -15.91 -7.39
N ALA A 259 -7.87 -16.51 -8.58
CA ALA A 259 -7.30 -15.91 -9.78
C ALA A 259 -8.04 -14.64 -10.22
N THR A 260 -9.36 -14.59 -10.06
CA THR A 260 -10.19 -13.45 -10.50
C THR A 260 -10.43 -12.39 -9.42
N GLY A 261 -10.12 -12.67 -8.15
CA GLY A 261 -10.44 -11.75 -7.02
C GLY A 261 -11.93 -11.71 -6.65
N ASP A 262 -12.75 -12.62 -7.17
CA ASP A 262 -14.21 -12.58 -6.99
C ASP A 262 -14.68 -13.31 -5.71
N ARG A 263 -14.09 -12.99 -4.54
CA ARG A 263 -14.56 -13.55 -3.26
C ARG A 263 -15.65 -12.71 -2.60
N ARG A 264 -15.75 -11.41 -2.89
CA ARG A 264 -16.69 -10.50 -2.20
C ARG A 264 -18.12 -10.57 -2.71
N HIS A 265 -18.37 -10.97 -3.96
CA HIS A 265 -19.73 -10.86 -4.52
C HIS A 265 -20.74 -11.92 -4.06
N ARG A 266 -20.37 -12.84 -3.15
CA ARG A 266 -21.30 -13.90 -2.69
C ARG A 266 -22.05 -13.64 -1.38
N LEU A 267 -21.78 -12.56 -0.64
CA LEU A 267 -22.37 -12.37 0.70
C LEU A 267 -23.15 -11.07 0.93
N ARG A 268 -23.18 -10.13 -0.02
CA ARG A 268 -23.97 -8.89 0.13
C ARG A 268 -24.76 -8.57 -1.14
N GLN A 269 -26.09 -8.59 -1.02
CA GLN A 269 -27.02 -8.10 -2.05
C GLN A 269 -27.01 -6.57 -2.01
N PHE A 270 -26.21 -5.94 -2.86
CA PHE A 270 -26.16 -4.49 -2.99
C PHE A 270 -26.98 -4.01 -4.19
N THR A 271 -27.41 -2.75 -4.15
CA THR A 271 -27.88 -2.04 -5.33
C THR A 271 -26.73 -1.98 -6.34
N GLU A 272 -26.89 -2.64 -7.48
CA GLU A 272 -25.85 -2.73 -8.48
C GLU A 272 -25.59 -1.34 -9.09
N VAL A 273 -24.36 -0.84 -8.93
CA VAL A 273 -23.93 0.40 -9.58
C VAL A 273 -23.57 0.12 -11.03
N PRO A 274 -24.10 0.88 -12.01
CA PRO A 274 -23.80 0.64 -13.42
C PRO A 274 -22.30 0.72 -13.72
N ALA A 275 -21.82 -0.25 -14.49
CA ALA A 275 -20.47 -0.26 -15.01
C ALA A 275 -20.47 0.40 -16.40
N LEU A 276 -19.58 1.37 -16.62
CA LEU A 276 -19.54 2.22 -17.80
C LEU A 276 -18.25 1.99 -18.58
N SER A 277 -18.34 2.01 -19.92
CA SER A 277 -17.17 2.19 -20.77
C SER A 277 -16.66 3.64 -20.72
N LEU A 278 -15.42 3.85 -21.16
CA LEU A 278 -14.84 5.20 -21.31
C LEU A 278 -15.76 6.16 -22.08
N GLN A 279 -16.35 5.70 -23.17
CA GLN A 279 -17.22 6.51 -24.02
C GLN A 279 -18.53 6.85 -23.32
N GLN A 280 -19.15 5.89 -22.61
CA GLN A 280 -20.38 6.13 -21.85
C GLN A 280 -20.14 7.13 -20.71
N ALA A 281 -19.00 7.02 -20.02
CA ALA A 281 -18.59 7.97 -18.99
C ALA A 281 -18.37 9.38 -19.56
N PHE A 282 -17.71 9.50 -20.71
CA PHE A 282 -17.56 10.77 -21.41
C PHE A 282 -18.89 11.40 -21.80
N GLU A 283 -19.80 10.62 -22.40
CA GLU A 283 -21.13 11.10 -22.79
C GLU A 283 -21.98 11.54 -21.59
N ALA A 284 -21.89 10.82 -20.47
CA ALA A 284 -22.56 11.20 -19.24
C ALA A 284 -21.96 12.50 -18.66
N ALA A 285 -20.65 12.69 -18.73
CA ALA A 285 -20.00 13.94 -18.34
C ALA A 285 -20.44 15.13 -19.21
N GLN A 286 -20.62 14.93 -20.52
CA GLN A 286 -21.18 15.94 -21.44
C GLN A 286 -22.63 16.31 -21.10
N ARG A 287 -23.39 15.41 -20.46
CA ARG A 287 -24.75 15.68 -19.94
C ARG A 287 -24.76 16.31 -18.55
N GLY A 288 -23.60 16.64 -17.99
CA GLY A 288 -23.48 17.35 -16.70
C GLY A 288 -23.01 16.50 -15.53
N ALA A 289 -22.74 15.21 -15.71
CA ALA A 289 -22.16 14.39 -14.63
C ALA A 289 -20.71 14.80 -14.33
N PHE A 290 -20.28 14.58 -13.10
CA PHE A 290 -18.91 14.85 -12.64
C PHE A 290 -18.08 13.57 -12.67
N ILE A 291 -16.96 13.60 -13.39
CA ILE A 291 -15.96 12.54 -13.30
C ILE A 291 -15.14 12.76 -12.03
N VAL A 292 -15.10 11.75 -11.16
CA VAL A 292 -14.34 11.73 -9.91
C VAL A 292 -13.21 10.72 -10.06
N ASP A 293 -11.98 11.23 -10.12
CA ASP A 293 -10.76 10.41 -10.23
C ASP A 293 -10.21 10.12 -8.83
N LEU A 294 -10.09 8.84 -8.50
CA LEU A 294 -9.68 8.32 -7.20
C LEU A 294 -8.18 8.19 -6.99
N ARG A 295 -7.37 8.51 -8.01
CA ARG A 295 -5.92 8.30 -7.95
C ARG A 295 -5.22 9.29 -7.02
N PRO A 296 -4.00 8.98 -6.56
CA PRO A 296 -3.16 9.93 -5.83
C PRO A 296 -2.91 11.22 -6.63
N ALA A 297 -2.73 12.33 -5.91
CA ALA A 297 -2.64 13.68 -6.47
C ALA A 297 -1.61 13.82 -7.62
N LEU A 298 -0.44 13.18 -7.50
CA LEU A 298 0.60 13.23 -8.53
C LEU A 298 0.18 12.49 -9.81
N ALA A 299 -0.43 11.31 -9.67
CA ALA A 299 -0.90 10.51 -10.81
C ALA A 299 -2.04 11.22 -11.54
N PHE A 300 -2.95 11.86 -10.80
CA PHE A 300 -3.99 12.71 -11.36
C PHE A 300 -3.39 13.90 -12.12
N ALA A 301 -2.50 14.65 -11.49
CA ALA A 301 -1.94 15.87 -12.05
C ALA A 301 -1.13 15.63 -13.34
N ALA A 302 -0.45 14.47 -13.44
CA ALA A 302 0.31 14.06 -14.63
C ALA A 302 -0.58 13.79 -15.87
N GLY A 303 -1.87 13.57 -15.69
CA GLY A 303 -2.83 13.37 -16.79
C GLY A 303 -4.12 12.74 -16.28
N HIS A 304 -5.26 13.38 -16.56
CA HIS A 304 -6.59 12.93 -16.13
C HIS A 304 -7.66 13.28 -17.18
N PRO A 305 -8.85 12.65 -17.13
CA PRO A 305 -9.99 13.06 -17.96
C PRO A 305 -10.28 14.55 -17.81
N ALA A 306 -10.44 15.29 -18.92
CA ALA A 306 -10.69 16.73 -18.86
C ALA A 306 -11.91 17.06 -18.00
N GLY A 307 -11.77 18.06 -17.11
CA GLY A 307 -12.81 18.47 -16.17
C GLY A 307 -13.08 17.49 -15.02
N ALA A 308 -12.29 16.43 -14.85
CA ALA A 308 -12.40 15.55 -13.69
C ALA A 308 -11.99 16.25 -12.40
N ILE A 309 -12.57 15.82 -11.29
CA ILE A 309 -12.22 16.27 -9.94
C ILE A 309 -11.48 15.14 -9.24
N ASN A 310 -10.35 15.45 -8.62
CA ASN A 310 -9.58 14.47 -7.88
C ASN A 310 -10.11 14.32 -6.46
N LEU A 311 -10.66 13.15 -6.14
CA LEU A 311 -10.96 12.74 -4.77
C LEU A 311 -10.28 11.40 -4.52
N MET A 312 -9.01 11.46 -4.12
CA MET A 312 -8.23 10.27 -3.79
C MET A 312 -9.02 9.33 -2.87
N PHE A 313 -9.07 8.05 -3.23
CA PHE A 313 -9.76 7.04 -2.44
C PHE A 313 -9.25 7.03 -1.00
N ASN A 314 -10.19 7.10 -0.05
CA ASN A 314 -9.91 6.96 1.36
C ASN A 314 -11.20 6.55 2.06
N LYS A 315 -11.20 5.39 2.72
CA LYS A 315 -12.39 4.80 3.31
C LYS A 315 -13.08 5.74 4.30
N SER A 316 -12.31 6.45 5.10
CA SER A 316 -12.84 7.27 6.18
C SER A 316 -13.40 8.61 5.68
N ASN A 317 -12.83 9.18 4.62
CA ASN A 317 -13.08 10.58 4.27
C ASN A 317 -13.65 10.80 2.86
N LEU A 318 -13.75 9.77 2.01
CA LEU A 318 -14.24 9.91 0.63
C LEU A 318 -15.64 10.55 0.60
N VAL A 319 -16.57 10.01 1.39
CA VAL A 319 -17.97 10.46 1.46
C VAL A 319 -18.04 11.90 1.96
N GLU A 320 -17.34 12.23 3.04
CA GLU A 320 -17.34 13.59 3.59
C GLU A 320 -16.77 14.61 2.58
N ARG A 321 -15.68 14.26 1.89
CA ARG A 321 -15.09 15.12 0.86
C ARG A 321 -16.02 15.31 -0.34
N ALA A 322 -16.70 14.25 -0.77
CA ALA A 322 -17.70 14.34 -1.82
C ALA A 322 -18.83 15.31 -1.42
N ARG A 323 -19.36 15.22 -0.20
CA ARG A 323 -20.39 16.15 0.31
C ARG A 323 -19.93 17.62 0.37
N LYS A 324 -18.63 17.87 0.58
CA LYS A 324 -18.07 19.24 0.60
C LYS A 324 -18.00 19.87 -0.80
N LEU A 325 -17.80 19.07 -1.84
CA LEU A 325 -17.61 19.57 -3.21
C LEU A 325 -18.89 19.50 -4.07
N PHE A 326 -19.71 18.47 -3.88
CA PHE A 326 -20.88 18.19 -4.74
C PHE A 326 -22.18 18.62 -4.08
N ALA A 327 -23.15 19.03 -4.90
CA ALA A 327 -24.54 19.23 -4.48
C ALA A 327 -25.26 17.87 -4.39
N PRO A 328 -26.36 17.75 -3.61
CA PRO A 328 -27.13 16.51 -3.53
C PRO A 328 -27.61 15.97 -4.89
N ASP A 329 -27.92 16.88 -5.83
CA ASP A 329 -28.41 16.53 -7.17
C ASP A 329 -27.28 16.33 -8.20
N ASP A 330 -26.01 16.54 -7.83
CA ASP A 330 -24.88 16.29 -8.71
C ASP A 330 -24.71 14.78 -8.90
N SER A 331 -24.63 14.34 -10.16
CA SER A 331 -24.41 12.94 -10.50
C SER A 331 -22.93 12.66 -10.73
N LEU A 332 -22.40 11.62 -10.07
CA LEU A 332 -20.97 11.28 -10.11
C LEU A 332 -20.68 10.08 -11.01
N ILE A 333 -19.52 10.08 -11.65
CA ILE A 333 -18.93 8.95 -12.37
C ILE A 333 -17.58 8.67 -11.74
N ILE A 334 -17.36 7.44 -11.27
CA ILE A 334 -16.15 7.12 -10.51
C ILE A 334 -15.12 6.43 -11.42
N ILE A 335 -13.87 6.89 -11.39
CA ILE A 335 -12.77 6.32 -12.17
C ILE A 335 -11.50 6.20 -11.34
N GLY A 336 -10.67 5.19 -11.64
CA GLY A 336 -9.35 5.02 -11.03
C GLY A 336 -8.48 4.06 -11.86
N ASP A 337 -7.24 3.85 -11.44
CA ASP A 337 -6.34 2.89 -12.12
C ASP A 337 -6.76 1.43 -11.92
N ILE A 338 -7.51 1.15 -10.86
CA ILE A 338 -8.00 -0.20 -10.54
C ILE A 338 -9.54 -0.13 -10.55
N PRO A 339 -10.22 -0.70 -11.56
CA PRO A 339 -11.68 -0.64 -11.70
C PRO A 339 -12.43 -1.14 -10.47
N LEU A 340 -11.91 -2.17 -9.79
CA LEU A 340 -12.44 -2.66 -8.52
C LEU A 340 -12.49 -1.56 -7.44
N ILE A 341 -11.48 -0.69 -7.34
CA ILE A 341 -11.49 0.41 -6.38
C ILE A 341 -12.52 1.46 -6.76
N ALA A 342 -12.71 1.72 -8.06
CA ALA A 342 -13.77 2.61 -8.54
C ALA A 342 -15.16 2.06 -8.22
N GLN A 343 -15.38 0.75 -8.39
CA GLN A 343 -16.61 0.06 -8.01
C GLN A 343 -16.88 0.15 -6.51
N GLU A 344 -15.90 -0.17 -5.66
CA GLU A 344 -16.02 -0.10 -4.20
C GLU A 344 -16.33 1.34 -3.73
N ALA A 345 -15.64 2.34 -4.28
CA ALA A 345 -15.90 3.74 -3.99
C ALA A 345 -17.30 4.18 -4.42
N ALA A 346 -17.76 3.75 -5.60
CA ALA A 346 -19.08 4.05 -6.10
C ALA A 346 -20.17 3.45 -5.19
N GLN A 347 -19.98 2.21 -4.75
CA GLN A 347 -20.86 1.54 -3.80
C GLN A 347 -20.94 2.30 -2.46
N MET A 348 -19.79 2.70 -1.90
CA MET A 348 -19.72 3.49 -0.67
C MET A 348 -20.48 4.83 -0.79
N LEU A 349 -20.38 5.50 -1.93
CA LEU A 349 -21.07 6.77 -2.17
C LEU A 349 -22.60 6.57 -2.28
N VAL A 350 -23.04 5.52 -2.98
CA VAL A 350 -24.47 5.18 -3.13
C VAL A 350 -25.10 4.83 -1.78
N GLU A 351 -24.42 4.05 -0.94
CA GLU A 351 -24.89 3.69 0.41
C GLU A 351 -25.12 4.91 1.31
N GLU A 352 -24.38 5.98 1.08
CA GLU A 352 -24.47 7.24 1.81
C GLU A 352 -25.42 8.26 1.16
N GLY A 353 -26.17 7.83 0.14
CA GLY A 353 -27.18 8.63 -0.55
C GLY A 353 -26.60 9.66 -1.52
N ILE A 354 -25.36 9.47 -1.99
CA ILE A 354 -24.76 10.29 -3.05
C ILE A 354 -25.14 9.70 -4.42
N THR A 355 -25.61 10.53 -5.33
CA THR A 355 -26.04 10.11 -6.66
C THR A 355 -24.84 9.71 -7.53
N VAL A 356 -24.76 8.44 -7.90
CA VAL A 356 -23.70 7.90 -8.78
C VAL A 356 -24.32 7.33 -10.06
N ALA A 357 -23.91 7.86 -11.21
CA ALA A 357 -24.33 7.38 -12.54
C ALA A 357 -23.66 6.04 -12.91
N GLY A 358 -22.45 5.81 -12.41
CA GLY A 358 -21.72 4.57 -12.62
C GLY A 358 -20.24 4.67 -12.27
N TYR A 359 -19.51 3.58 -12.47
CA TYR A 359 -18.05 3.54 -12.39
C TYR A 359 -17.47 3.06 -13.73
N VAL A 360 -16.25 3.49 -14.04
CA VAL A 360 -15.56 3.14 -15.29
C VAL A 360 -14.88 1.77 -15.16
N GLN A 361 -15.08 0.89 -16.15
CA GLN A 361 -14.56 -0.48 -16.15
C GLN A 361 -13.09 -0.58 -16.56
N GLU A 362 -12.56 0.45 -17.21
CA GLU A 362 -11.19 0.53 -17.69
C GLU A 362 -10.32 1.45 -16.81
N PRO A 363 -9.01 1.18 -16.69
CA PRO A 363 -8.11 2.04 -15.94
C PRO A 363 -7.98 3.43 -16.59
N VAL A 364 -7.56 4.44 -15.81
CA VAL A 364 -7.35 5.80 -16.35
C VAL A 364 -6.35 5.81 -17.51
N SER A 365 -5.34 4.94 -17.51
CA SER A 365 -4.41 4.80 -18.64
C SER A 365 -5.09 4.49 -19.98
N ALA A 366 -6.23 3.79 -19.96
CA ALA A 366 -7.04 3.55 -21.15
C ALA A 366 -7.74 4.86 -21.61
N TRP A 367 -8.24 5.68 -20.68
CA TRP A 367 -8.74 7.02 -21.02
C TRP A 367 -7.66 7.86 -21.69
N LEU A 368 -6.46 7.90 -21.11
CA LEU A 368 -5.34 8.71 -21.60
C LEU A 368 -4.87 8.31 -23.01
N SER A 369 -5.10 7.05 -23.41
CA SER A 369 -4.75 6.52 -24.73
C SER A 369 -5.93 6.45 -25.71
N SER A 370 -7.14 6.78 -25.27
CA SER A 370 -8.38 6.63 -26.08
C SER A 370 -8.59 7.74 -27.13
N GLY A 371 -7.88 8.87 -27.03
CA GLY A 371 -8.15 10.08 -27.81
C GLY A 371 -9.27 10.96 -27.23
N LEU A 372 -9.88 10.57 -26.10
CA LEU A 372 -10.78 11.44 -25.34
C LEU A 372 -10.02 12.63 -24.73
N PRO A 373 -10.70 13.74 -24.40
CA PRO A 373 -10.07 14.91 -23.81
C PRO A 373 -9.34 14.61 -22.48
N VAL A 374 -8.12 15.15 -22.36
CA VAL A 374 -7.22 14.99 -21.20
C VAL A 374 -6.71 16.35 -20.77
N GLU A 375 -6.55 16.52 -19.47
CA GLU A 375 -5.93 17.70 -18.85
C GLU A 375 -4.78 17.30 -17.91
N GLN A 376 -3.97 18.29 -17.58
CA GLN A 376 -2.88 18.19 -16.61
C GLN A 376 -2.93 19.39 -15.66
N ILE A 377 -2.36 19.23 -14.48
CA ILE A 377 -2.19 20.29 -13.48
C ILE A 377 -0.71 20.31 -13.08
N ALA A 378 -0.12 21.50 -12.97
CA ALA A 378 1.25 21.63 -12.53
C ALA A 378 1.38 21.17 -11.06
N THR A 379 2.47 20.48 -10.74
CA THR A 379 2.78 20.07 -9.36
C THR A 379 4.07 20.70 -8.88
N GLY A 380 4.18 20.89 -7.57
CA GLY A 380 5.36 21.43 -6.92
C GLY A 380 5.65 20.73 -5.60
N ASP A 381 6.93 20.67 -5.26
CA ASP A 381 7.42 20.30 -3.93
C ASP A 381 7.49 21.52 -2.99
N LEU A 382 8.07 21.34 -1.79
CA LEU A 382 8.23 22.44 -0.83
C LEU A 382 9.11 23.58 -1.35
N ASP A 383 10.09 23.28 -2.21
CA ASP A 383 11.00 24.30 -2.76
C ASP A 383 10.29 25.11 -3.84
N THR A 384 9.40 24.47 -4.59
CA THR A 384 8.48 25.14 -5.49
C THR A 384 7.51 26.04 -4.73
N LEU A 385 6.90 25.54 -3.66
CA LEU A 385 6.05 26.35 -2.78
C LEU A 385 6.82 27.57 -2.26
N HIS A 386 8.01 27.37 -1.69
CA HIS A 386 8.81 28.45 -1.10
C HIS A 386 9.22 29.53 -2.12
N ARG A 387 9.46 29.14 -3.39
CA ARG A 387 9.69 30.12 -4.47
C ARG A 387 8.46 30.98 -4.74
N TYR A 388 7.27 30.38 -4.79
CA TYR A 388 6.02 31.12 -5.02
C TYR A 388 5.63 32.05 -3.87
N VAL A 389 6.07 31.77 -2.64
CA VAL A 389 5.90 32.67 -1.48
C VAL A 389 6.60 34.03 -1.66
N GLN A 390 7.54 34.11 -2.62
CA GLN A 390 8.24 35.34 -2.98
C GLN A 390 7.71 35.99 -4.25
N ASP A 391 6.71 35.40 -4.90
CA ASP A 391 6.16 35.87 -6.18
C ASP A 391 4.88 36.69 -5.96
N HIS A 392 4.93 37.99 -6.27
CA HIS A 392 3.78 38.90 -6.16
C HIS A 392 2.62 38.51 -7.10
N ASN A 393 2.89 37.78 -8.19
CA ASN A 393 1.86 37.37 -9.13
C ASN A 393 1.15 36.06 -8.71
N ALA A 394 1.59 35.40 -7.65
CA ALA A 394 0.98 34.18 -7.14
C ALA A 394 0.00 34.44 -5.99
N VAL A 395 -0.96 33.54 -5.80
CA VAL A 395 -1.77 33.41 -4.59
C VAL A 395 -1.48 32.05 -3.97
N ILE A 396 -1.01 32.05 -2.73
CA ILE A 396 -0.90 30.81 -1.97
C ILE A 396 -2.27 30.53 -1.35
N LEU A 397 -2.92 29.47 -1.81
CA LEU A 397 -4.21 29.03 -1.33
C LEU A 397 -4.03 27.88 -0.34
N ASP A 398 -4.16 28.17 0.94
CA ASP A 398 -4.21 27.13 1.96
C ASP A 398 -5.64 26.62 2.09
N VAL A 399 -5.81 25.32 1.86
CA VAL A 399 -7.12 24.64 1.88
C VAL A 399 -7.30 23.72 3.08
N ARG A 400 -6.45 23.88 4.10
CA ARG A 400 -6.63 23.23 5.41
C ARG A 400 -7.87 23.79 6.12
N GLU A 401 -8.29 23.10 7.17
CA GLU A 401 -9.37 23.61 8.02
C GLU A 401 -8.81 24.68 8.99
N PRO A 402 -9.64 25.61 9.50
CA PRO A 402 -9.17 26.75 10.32
C PRO A 402 -8.30 26.36 11.53
N PHE A 403 -8.61 25.25 12.20
CA PHE A 403 -7.85 24.78 13.37
C PHE A 403 -6.42 24.29 13.01
N GLU A 404 -6.16 23.93 11.76
CA GLU A 404 -4.81 23.57 11.29
C GLU A 404 -4.02 24.83 10.93
N TRP A 405 -4.71 25.80 10.32
CA TRP A 405 -4.16 27.12 10.01
C TRP A 405 -3.65 27.84 11.26
N GLU A 406 -4.44 27.82 12.35
CA GLU A 406 -4.04 28.41 13.64
C GLU A 406 -2.74 27.85 14.23
N LYS A 407 -2.37 26.60 13.90
CA LYS A 407 -1.13 25.98 14.40
C LYS A 407 0.12 26.55 13.74
N GLY A 408 -0.01 27.12 12.54
CA GLY A 408 1.10 27.68 11.79
C GLY A 408 0.77 27.89 10.32
N VAL A 409 1.18 29.04 9.79
CA VAL A 409 0.94 29.47 8.41
C VAL A 409 2.23 29.93 7.78
N ILE A 410 2.25 29.94 6.46
CA ILE A 410 3.30 30.61 5.70
C ILE A 410 3.17 32.11 6.01
N PRO A 411 4.23 32.78 6.49
CA PRO A 411 4.16 34.21 6.75
C PRO A 411 3.83 34.96 5.47
N ASN A 412 2.97 35.98 5.57
CA ASN A 412 2.74 36.92 4.48
C ASN A 412 4.06 37.65 4.18
N GLY A 413 4.77 37.18 3.16
CA GLY A 413 5.89 37.89 2.57
C GLY A 413 5.40 38.82 1.46
N SER A 414 5.97 38.66 0.28
CA SER A 414 5.59 39.37 -0.95
C SER A 414 4.26 38.89 -1.56
N THR A 415 3.76 37.73 -1.15
CA THR A 415 2.67 37.00 -1.80
C THR A 415 1.39 37.01 -0.97
N ASP A 416 0.26 37.00 -1.66
CA ASP A 416 -1.08 36.91 -1.07
C ASP A 416 -1.36 35.48 -0.60
N VAL A 417 -1.37 35.25 0.73
CA VAL A 417 -1.69 33.95 1.33
C VAL A 417 -3.12 33.98 1.86
N ARG A 418 -3.96 33.04 1.40
CA ARG A 418 -5.38 32.97 1.74
C ARG A 418 -5.78 31.61 2.28
N LEU A 419 -6.60 31.63 3.33
CA LEU A 419 -7.32 30.45 3.80
C LEU A 419 -8.71 30.39 3.15
N ILE A 420 -8.92 29.37 2.32
CA ILE A 420 -10.26 28.95 1.90
C ILE A 420 -10.28 27.43 2.05
N ALA A 421 -10.87 26.97 3.15
CA ALA A 421 -10.91 25.55 3.46
C ALA A 421 -11.64 24.76 2.37
N LEU A 422 -11.31 23.47 2.22
CA LEU A 422 -12.04 22.57 1.31
C LEU A 422 -13.57 22.62 1.53
N SER A 423 -14.00 22.81 2.77
CA SER A 423 -15.41 22.92 3.17
C SER A 423 -16.10 24.20 2.68
N GLU A 424 -15.33 25.25 2.34
CA GLU A 424 -15.83 26.58 1.97
C GLU A 424 -15.59 26.93 0.49
N ILE A 425 -14.76 26.15 -0.21
CA ILE A 425 -14.33 26.47 -1.57
C ILE A 425 -15.51 26.60 -2.55
N LYS A 426 -16.56 25.79 -2.36
CA LYS A 426 -17.76 25.81 -3.21
C LYS A 426 -18.47 27.16 -3.16
N GLN A 427 -18.45 27.84 -2.02
CA GLN A 427 -19.07 29.15 -1.81
C GLN A 427 -18.11 30.30 -2.13
N ARG A 428 -16.82 30.12 -1.84
CA ARG A 428 -15.82 31.21 -1.81
C ARG A 428 -14.84 31.24 -2.98
N TRP A 429 -14.91 30.31 -3.94
CA TRP A 429 -13.98 30.28 -5.09
C TRP A 429 -13.94 31.58 -5.91
N ARG A 430 -15.00 32.40 -5.88
CA ARG A 430 -15.06 33.71 -6.57
C ARG A 430 -14.19 34.79 -5.93
N GLU A 431 -13.69 34.55 -4.71
CA GLU A 431 -12.74 35.45 -4.07
C GLU A 431 -11.36 35.37 -4.73
N LEU A 432 -11.05 34.27 -5.43
CA LEU A 432 -9.75 34.03 -6.03
C LEU A 432 -9.60 34.81 -7.36
N PRO A 433 -8.41 35.37 -7.64
CA PRO A 433 -8.13 36.04 -8.90
C PRO A 433 -7.96 35.02 -10.04
N ALA A 434 -8.63 35.25 -11.16
CA ALA A 434 -8.57 34.37 -12.34
C ALA A 434 -7.35 34.62 -13.25
N ASP A 435 -6.64 35.74 -13.05
CA ASP A 435 -5.51 36.21 -13.85
C ASP A 435 -4.13 35.98 -13.19
N ARG A 436 -4.10 35.34 -12.01
CA ARG A 436 -2.90 35.07 -11.21
C ARG A 436 -2.72 33.57 -11.01
N THR A 437 -1.48 33.15 -10.79
CA THR A 437 -1.14 31.76 -10.48
C THR A 437 -1.70 31.38 -9.11
N ILE A 438 -2.52 30.33 -9.03
CA ILE A 438 -3.02 29.82 -7.74
C ILE A 438 -2.20 28.61 -7.35
N VAL A 439 -1.51 28.70 -6.21
CA VAL A 439 -0.66 27.64 -5.65
C VAL A 439 -1.36 27.08 -4.42
N ALA A 440 -1.99 25.91 -4.57
CA ALA A 440 -2.75 25.30 -3.49
C ALA A 440 -1.86 24.40 -2.62
N VAL A 441 -2.01 24.53 -1.31
CA VAL A 441 -1.32 23.72 -0.31
C VAL A 441 -2.33 23.23 0.75
N CYS A 442 -2.08 22.04 1.30
CA CYS A 442 -2.73 21.61 2.53
C CYS A 442 -1.73 20.89 3.44
N GLU A 443 -2.18 20.03 4.34
CA GLU A 443 -1.27 19.30 5.24
C GLU A 443 -0.33 18.33 4.48
N SER A 444 -0.83 17.68 3.43
CA SER A 444 -0.17 16.58 2.71
C SER A 444 -0.52 16.50 1.20
N GLY A 445 -1.00 17.59 0.61
CA GLY A 445 -1.31 17.70 -0.83
C GLY A 445 -2.64 17.09 -1.31
N THR A 446 -3.28 16.17 -0.58
CA THR A 446 -4.51 15.51 -1.05
C THR A 446 -5.70 16.47 -1.21
N ARG A 447 -5.95 17.34 -0.22
CA ARG A 447 -7.03 18.34 -0.29
C ARG A 447 -6.74 19.44 -1.31
N ALA A 448 -5.47 19.79 -1.46
CA ALA A 448 -5.03 20.77 -2.45
C ALA A 448 -5.38 20.28 -3.87
N SER A 449 -5.10 19.00 -4.17
CA SER A 449 -5.48 18.34 -5.43
C SER A 449 -6.98 18.42 -5.74
N ALA A 450 -7.82 18.18 -4.73
CA ALA A 450 -9.28 18.28 -4.87
C ALA A 450 -9.73 19.70 -5.20
N VAL A 451 -9.15 20.71 -4.54
CA VAL A 451 -9.47 22.12 -4.78
C VAL A 451 -8.97 22.58 -6.15
N VAL A 452 -7.73 22.27 -6.54
CA VAL A 452 -7.21 22.72 -7.85
C VAL A 452 -7.96 22.08 -9.00
N SER A 453 -8.35 20.81 -8.90
CA SER A 453 -9.14 20.15 -9.94
C SER A 453 -10.55 20.73 -10.04
N PHE A 454 -11.17 21.08 -8.90
CA PHE A 454 -12.42 21.84 -8.87
C PHE A 454 -12.27 23.23 -9.53
N LEU A 455 -11.22 23.98 -9.21
CA LEU A 455 -10.95 25.29 -9.82
C LEU A 455 -10.65 25.17 -11.33
N LYS A 456 -9.91 24.14 -11.74
CA LYS A 456 -9.60 23.86 -13.15
C LYS A 456 -10.89 23.68 -13.95
N ARG A 457 -11.83 22.89 -13.42
CA ARG A 457 -13.17 22.70 -14.01
C ARG A 457 -13.97 24.00 -14.11
N LEU A 458 -13.78 24.94 -13.17
CA LEU A 458 -14.40 26.27 -13.21
C LEU A 458 -13.72 27.26 -14.18
N GLY A 459 -12.65 26.84 -14.85
CA GLY A 459 -11.97 27.64 -15.88
C GLY A 459 -10.69 28.36 -15.41
N TYR A 460 -10.22 28.12 -14.19
CA TYR A 460 -8.92 28.62 -13.77
C TYR A 460 -7.82 27.91 -14.56
N SER A 461 -6.96 28.68 -15.22
CA SER A 461 -5.99 28.16 -16.17
C SER A 461 -4.62 27.86 -15.54
N ASP A 462 -4.17 28.71 -14.61
CA ASP A 462 -2.85 28.64 -13.99
C ASP A 462 -2.93 28.19 -12.52
N LEU A 463 -2.75 26.89 -12.33
CA LEU A 463 -2.93 26.19 -11.06
C LEU A 463 -1.72 25.30 -10.76
N VAL A 464 -1.21 25.40 -9.55
CA VAL A 464 -0.11 24.58 -9.03
C VAL A 464 -0.58 23.83 -7.78
N ASN A 465 -0.43 22.52 -7.78
CA ASN A 465 -0.72 21.66 -6.64
C ASN A 465 0.57 21.32 -5.89
N ILE A 466 0.65 21.63 -4.59
CA ILE A 466 1.76 21.18 -3.77
C ILE A 466 1.49 19.76 -3.26
N ALA A 467 2.27 18.80 -3.76
CA ALA A 467 2.14 17.37 -3.45
C ALA A 467 3.48 16.64 -3.74
N PRO A 468 3.78 15.51 -3.07
CA PRO A 468 2.98 14.80 -2.07
C PRO A 468 3.15 15.39 -0.65
N GLN A 469 4.02 16.39 -0.50
CA GLN A 469 4.27 17.11 0.75
C GLN A 469 3.21 18.19 1.01
N GLY A 470 3.29 18.84 2.16
CA GLY A 470 2.44 19.97 2.50
C GLY A 470 2.95 20.72 3.73
N MET A 471 2.06 21.41 4.43
CA MET A 471 2.41 22.24 5.59
C MET A 471 3.07 21.46 6.74
N SER A 472 2.75 20.16 6.88
CA SER A 472 3.39 19.27 7.86
C SER A 472 4.91 19.12 7.64
N ASP A 473 5.36 19.20 6.40
CA ASP A 473 6.77 19.10 6.02
C ASP A 473 7.40 20.48 5.80
N TYR A 474 6.61 21.44 5.30
CA TYR A 474 7.04 22.82 5.15
C TYR A 474 7.55 23.38 6.48
N SER A 475 6.80 23.19 7.57
CA SER A 475 7.16 23.67 8.91
C SER A 475 8.44 23.03 9.50
N LYS A 476 8.93 21.93 8.94
CA LYS A 476 10.20 21.30 9.35
C LYS A 476 11.40 21.89 8.60
N LYS A 477 11.17 22.50 7.43
CA LYS A 477 12.22 22.99 6.52
C LYS A 477 12.27 24.52 6.45
N TYR A 478 11.12 25.18 6.53
CA TYR A 478 10.93 26.61 6.36
C TYR A 478 10.13 27.20 7.53
N GLU A 479 10.30 28.51 7.74
CA GLU A 479 9.62 29.22 8.82
C GLU A 479 8.10 29.27 8.60
N THR A 480 7.36 29.04 9.69
CA THR A 480 5.92 29.29 9.79
C THR A 480 5.63 30.15 11.01
N VAL A 481 4.58 30.95 10.93
CA VAL A 481 4.16 31.89 11.98
C VAL A 481 2.74 31.55 12.43
N ARG A 482 2.39 31.91 13.68
CA ARG A 482 0.98 31.84 14.10
C ARG A 482 0.24 33.07 13.59
N PRO A 483 -0.99 32.93 13.05
CA PRO A 483 -1.75 34.07 12.51
C PRO A 483 -1.88 35.25 13.49
N GLU A 484 -2.11 34.97 14.78
CA GLU A 484 -2.25 35.99 15.83
C GLU A 484 -1.00 36.88 16.00
N LEU A 485 0.19 36.38 15.63
CA LEU A 485 1.46 37.10 15.73
C LEU A 485 1.78 37.93 14.48
N THR A 486 1.05 37.76 13.38
CA THR A 486 1.25 38.51 12.13
C THR A 486 0.51 39.84 12.08
N ALA A 487 -0.44 40.07 12.99
CA ALA A 487 -1.18 41.34 13.08
C ALA A 487 -0.42 42.46 13.83
N THR A 488 0.81 42.21 14.28
CA THR A 488 1.57 43.11 15.17
C THR A 488 2.90 43.62 14.60
N ILE A 489 3.18 43.43 13.31
CA ILE A 489 4.42 43.87 12.65
C ILE A 489 4.13 44.81 11.48
#